data_AF-A0A1Y6BWB3-F1
#
_entry.id   AF-A0A1Y6BWB3-F1
#
_cell.length_a   1.000
_cell.length_b   1.000
_cell.length_c   1.000
_cell.angle_alpha   90.00
_cell.angle_beta   90.00
_cell.angle_gamma   90.00
#
_symmetry.space_group_name_H-M   'P 1'
#
loop_
_entity.id
_entity.type
_entity.pdbx_description
1 polymer ?
#
loop_
_entity_poly.entity_id
_entity_poly.type
_entity_poly.pdbx_seq_one_letter_code
_entity_poly.pdbx_strand_id
1 'polypeptide(L)'
;MSVIERLATPWQRRRVEVREGLVFRARVQNGMLETARVLAVVADPMGISHVSYELTIERSEALRYDYRRTLNLESFIDRYQEPVGAA
;
A
#
# COMPACT_ATOMS: atom_id res chain seq x y z
N MET A 1 -18.63 -29.03 28.63
CA MET A 1 -17.32 -28.41 28.36
C MET A 1 -16.99 -28.62 26.90
N SER A 2 -16.91 -27.56 26.10
CA SER A 2 -16.39 -27.63 24.73
C SER A 2 -15.60 -26.35 24.48
N VAL A 3 -14.29 -26.53 24.33
CA VAL A 3 -13.34 -25.48 23.98
C VAL A 3 -13.46 -25.23 22.49
N ILE A 4 -13.82 -24.01 22.09
CA ILE A 4 -13.73 -23.56 20.70
C ILE A 4 -12.46 -22.73 20.59
N GLU A 5 -11.35 -23.37 20.24
CA GLU A 5 -10.16 -22.64 19.79
C GLU A 5 -10.47 -22.01 18.43
N ARG A 6 -10.84 -20.73 18.43
CA ARG A 6 -10.83 -19.89 17.22
C ARG A 6 -9.38 -19.57 16.89
N LEU A 7 -8.71 -20.47 16.17
CA LEU A 7 -7.51 -20.13 15.44
C LEU A 7 -7.94 -19.23 14.27
N ALA A 8 -7.75 -17.91 14.44
CA ALA A 8 -7.88 -16.98 13.32
C ALA A 8 -6.81 -17.33 12.28
N THR A 9 -7.24 -17.74 11.09
CA THR A 9 -6.36 -18.17 10.00
C THR A 9 -5.48 -17.01 9.51
N PRO A 10 -4.17 -17.20 9.28
CA PRO A 10 -3.22 -16.12 8.92
C PRO A 10 -3.42 -15.52 7.51
N TRP A 11 -4.45 -15.94 6.77
CA TRP A 11 -4.68 -15.58 5.36
C TRP A 11 -5.77 -14.53 5.16
N GLN A 12 -6.25 -13.92 6.23
CA GLN A 12 -7.18 -12.80 6.13
C GLN A 12 -6.43 -11.52 5.75
N ARG A 13 -5.67 -11.57 4.64
CA ARG A 13 -5.16 -10.37 3.97
C ARG A 13 -6.38 -9.56 3.60
N ARG A 14 -6.55 -8.44 4.27
CA ARG A 14 -7.60 -7.46 3.98
C ARG A 14 -7.47 -7.14 2.49
N ARG A 15 -8.50 -7.45 1.69
CA ARG A 15 -8.53 -7.06 0.27
C ARG A 15 -8.61 -5.53 0.24
N VAL A 16 -7.45 -4.90 0.10
CA VAL A 16 -7.36 -3.45 -0.09
C VAL A 16 -7.64 -3.18 -1.56
N GLU A 17 -8.66 -2.38 -1.83
CA GLU A 17 -8.95 -1.90 -3.18
C GLU A 17 -7.89 -0.88 -3.58
N VAL A 18 -7.28 -1.05 -4.76
CA VAL A 18 -6.29 -0.13 -5.31
C VAL A 18 -6.80 0.37 -6.65
N ARG A 19 -7.02 1.68 -6.75
CA ARG A 19 -7.44 2.38 -7.97
C ARG A 19 -6.80 3.77 -8.02
N GLU A 20 -6.80 4.35 -9.22
CA GLU A 20 -6.31 5.72 -9.43
C GLU A 20 -6.94 6.73 -8.46
N GLY A 21 -6.11 7.67 -7.99
CA GLY A 21 -6.50 8.72 -7.06
C GLY A 21 -6.49 8.31 -5.58
N LEU A 22 -6.46 7.01 -5.25
CA LEU A 22 -6.35 6.58 -3.87
C LEU A 22 -4.96 6.89 -3.30
N VAL A 23 -4.94 7.19 -1.99
CA VAL A 23 -3.72 7.48 -1.24
C VAL A 23 -3.55 6.45 -0.14
N PHE A 24 -2.33 5.97 -0.01
CA PHE A 24 -1.96 4.98 1.00
C PHE A 24 -0.77 5.47 1.82
N ARG A 25 -0.65 4.96 3.04
CA ARG A 25 0.49 5.20 3.91
C ARG A 25 1.16 3.89 4.28
N ALA A 26 2.48 3.97 4.48
CA ALA A 26 3.27 2.92 5.08
C ALA A 26 4.26 3.54 6.06
N ARG A 27 4.40 2.92 7.24
CA ARG A 27 5.50 3.21 8.15
C ARG A 27 6.63 2.25 7.84
N VAL A 28 7.78 2.78 7.45
CA VAL A 28 8.98 1.95 7.23
C VAL A 28 9.83 1.88 8.50
N GLN A 29 10.64 0.82 8.60
CA GLN A 29 11.66 0.69 9.64
C GLN A 29 12.54 1.95 9.58
N ASN A 30 12.75 2.61 10.73
CA ASN A 30 13.36 3.94 10.92
C ASN A 30 12.37 5.12 11.08
N GLY A 31 11.08 4.86 11.20
CA GLY A 31 10.09 5.89 11.56
C GLY A 31 9.80 6.91 10.46
N MET A 32 10.24 6.65 9.22
CA MET A 32 9.80 7.45 8.08
C MET A 32 8.37 7.09 7.71
N LEU A 33 7.62 8.10 7.27
CA LEU A 33 6.28 7.93 6.74
C LEU A 33 6.36 8.03 5.21
N GLU A 34 5.96 6.95 4.54
CA GLU A 34 5.77 6.94 3.10
C GLU A 34 4.29 7.16 2.79
N THR A 35 4.00 8.11 1.91
CA THR A 35 2.68 8.37 1.36
C THR A 35 2.70 8.08 -0.13
N ALA A 36 1.89 7.12 -0.59
CA ALA A 36 1.79 6.71 -1.97
C ALA A 36 0.43 7.13 -2.56
N ARG A 37 0.43 8.03 -3.54
CA ARG A 37 -0.74 8.40 -4.33
C ARG A 37 -0.76 7.61 -5.63
N VAL A 38 -1.78 6.78 -5.83
CA VAL A 38 -1.93 5.99 -7.06
C VAL A 38 -2.25 6.90 -8.23
N LEU A 39 -1.42 6.84 -9.26
CA LEU A 39 -1.60 7.56 -10.53
C LEU A 39 -2.30 6.69 -11.57
N ALA A 40 -2.01 5.40 -11.61
CA ALA A 40 -2.64 4.48 -12.56
C ALA A 40 -2.47 3.04 -12.10
N VAL A 41 -3.39 2.18 -12.53
CA VAL A 41 -3.27 0.72 -12.44
C VAL A 41 -3.45 0.15 -13.84
N VAL A 42 -2.39 -0.44 -14.39
CA VAL A 42 -2.36 -0.93 -15.77
C VAL A 42 -1.84 -2.36 -15.80
N ALA A 43 -2.52 -3.24 -16.52
CA ALA A 43 -2.04 -4.60 -16.77
C ALA A 43 -1.02 -4.61 -17.92
N ASP A 44 0.07 -5.35 -17.75
CA ASP A 44 0.99 -5.64 -18.85
C ASP A 44 0.42 -6.72 -19.80
N PRO A 45 1.09 -7.01 -20.94
CA PRO A 45 0.64 -8.06 -21.87
C PRO A 45 0.56 -9.47 -21.27
N MET A 46 1.20 -9.72 -20.13
CA MET A 46 1.14 -10.99 -19.40
C MET A 46 0.01 -11.02 -18.36
N GLY A 47 -0.76 -9.94 -18.23
CA GLY A 47 -1.88 -9.81 -17.29
C GLY A 47 -1.47 -9.39 -15.88
N ILE A 48 -0.19 -9.06 -15.65
CA ILE A 48 0.26 -8.60 -14.33
C ILE A 48 -0.12 -7.13 -14.17
N SER A 49 -0.87 -6.83 -13.12
CA SER A 49 -1.27 -5.45 -12.82
C SER A 49 -0.11 -4.70 -12.17
N HIS A 50 0.24 -3.56 -12.74
CA HIS A 50 1.24 -2.62 -12.25
C HIS A 50 0.57 -1.34 -11.76
N VAL A 51 1.00 -0.86 -10.61
CA VAL A 51 0.55 0.36 -9.96
C VAL A 51 1.63 1.41 -10.12
N SER A 52 1.35 2.46 -10.89
CA SER A 52 2.17 3.67 -10.93
C SER A 52 1.68 4.63 -9.87
N TYR A 53 2.59 5.20 -9.09
CA TYR A 53 2.25 6.07 -7.97
C TYR A 53 3.30 7.16 -7.75
N GLU A 54 2.85 8.28 -7.18
CA GLU A 54 3.70 9.30 -6.58
C GLU A 54 3.97 8.93 -5.12
N LEU A 55 5.23 8.89 -4.75
CA LEU A 55 5.73 8.58 -3.42
C LEU A 55 6.28 9.84 -2.79
N THR A 56 5.66 10.26 -1.70
CA THR A 56 6.21 11.25 -0.77
C THR A 56 6.82 10.52 0.41
N ILE A 57 8.09 10.80 0.72
CA ILE A 57 8.76 10.29 1.93
C ILE A 57 9.00 11.45 2.87
N GLU A 58 8.49 11.33 4.10
CA GLU A 58 8.68 12.29 5.17
C GLU A 58 9.61 11.69 6.23
N ARG A 59 10.78 12.31 6.44
CA ARG A 59 11.74 11.94 7.49
C ARG A 59 12.04 13.18 8.33
N SER A 60 11.50 13.21 9.55
CA SER A 60 11.46 14.40 10.43
C SER A 60 10.90 15.64 9.72
N GLU A 61 10.66 16.73 10.43
CA GLU A 61 9.94 17.90 9.88
C GLU A 61 10.62 18.59 8.68
N ALA A 62 11.86 18.21 8.33
CA ALA A 62 12.71 18.96 7.42
C ALA A 62 12.93 18.34 6.02
N LEU A 63 12.69 17.04 5.83
CA LEU A 63 13.02 16.37 4.56
C LEU A 63 11.79 15.69 3.94
N ARG A 64 11.34 16.27 2.82
CA ARG A 64 10.30 15.74 1.94
C ARG A 64 10.88 15.47 0.57
N TYR A 65 10.67 14.26 0.07
CA TYR A 65 11.06 13.87 -1.29
C TYR A 65 9.86 13.31 -2.05
N ASP A 66 9.68 13.76 -3.29
CA ASP A 66 8.63 13.27 -4.18
C ASP A 66 9.24 12.50 -5.36
N TYR A 67 8.82 11.25 -5.53
CA TYR A 67 9.29 10.34 -6.59
C TYR A 67 8.13 9.69 -7.31
N ARG A 68 8.31 9.34 -8.58
CA ARG A 68 7.42 8.40 -9.27
C ARG A 68 8.00 7.00 -9.24
N ARG A 69 7.16 6.02 -8.92
CA ARG A 69 7.52 4.61 -8.90
C ARG A 69 6.42 3.76 -9.50
N THR A 70 6.81 2.57 -9.93
CA THR A 70 5.88 1.52 -10.37
C THR A 70 6.21 0.24 -9.60
N LEU A 71 5.19 -0.45 -9.10
CA LEU A 71 5.30 -1.78 -8.52
C LEU A 71 4.20 -2.66 -9.11
N ASN A 72 4.39 -3.98 -9.10
CA ASN A 72 3.23 -4.87 -9.29
C ASN A 72 2.23 -4.68 -8.13
N LEU A 73 0.95 -4.99 -8.41
CA LEU A 73 -0.15 -4.77 -7.49
C LEU A 73 0.03 -5.50 -6.15
N GLU A 74 0.53 -6.74 -6.17
CA GLU A 74 0.75 -7.52 -4.95
C GLU A 74 1.80 -6.86 -4.04
N SER A 75 2.93 -6.46 -4.61
CA SER A 75 4.01 -5.77 -3.88
C SER A 75 3.56 -4.41 -3.36
N PHE A 76 2.68 -3.72 -4.10
CA PHE A 76 2.08 -2.48 -3.65
C PHE A 76 1.20 -2.72 -2.42
N ILE A 77 0.29 -3.69 -2.47
CA ILE A 77 -0.62 -4.03 -1.36
C ILE A 77 0.16 -4.51 -0.14
N ASP A 78 1.19 -5.33 -0.33
CA ASP A 78 2.01 -5.84 0.76
C ASP A 78 2.71 -4.70 1.52
N ARG A 79 3.16 -3.66 0.80
CA ARG A 79 3.82 -2.48 1.39
C ARG A 79 2.83 -1.47 1.97
N TYR A 80 1.73 -1.20 1.28
CA TYR A 80 0.82 -0.08 1.56
C TYR A 80 -0.56 -0.59 1.99
N GLN A 81 -0.66 -1.01 3.25
CA GLN A 81 -1.87 -1.63 3.81
C GLN A 81 -2.84 -0.62 4.45
N GLU A 82 -2.41 0.63 4.64
CA GLU A 82 -3.17 1.69 5.30
C GLU A 82 -3.71 2.69 4.25
N PRO A 83 -4.95 2.52 3.74
CA PRO A 83 -5.57 3.56 2.93
C PRO A 83 -5.81 4.80 3.79
N VAL A 84 -5.36 5.95 3.29
CA VAL A 84 -5.71 7.24 3.88
C VAL A 84 -7.05 7.61 3.29
N GLY A 85 -8.12 7.42 4.07
CA GLY A 85 -9.48 7.64 3.61
C GLY A 85 -9.61 8.96 2.86
N ALA A 86 -10.21 8.91 1.67
CA ALA A 86 -10.90 10.07 1.15
C ALA A 86 -11.99 10.40 2.19
N ALA A 87 -11.91 11.59 2.77
CA ALA A 87 -12.99 12.17 3.55
C ALA A 87 -14.25 12.30 2.66
#